data_AF-A0A961IAM8-F1
#
_entry.id   AF-A0A961IAM8-F1
#
_cell.length_a   1.000
_cell.length_b   1.000
_cell.length_c   1.000
_cell.angle_alpha   90.00
_cell.angle_beta   90.00
_cell.angle_gamma   90.00
#
_symmetry.space_group_name_H-M   'P 1'
#
loop_
_entity.id
_entity.type
_entity.pdbx_description
1 polymer ?
#
loop_
_entity_poly.entity_id
_entity_poly.type
_entity_poly.pdbx_seq_one_letter_code
_entity_poly.pdbx_strand_id
1 'polypeptide(L)'
;GKAQIKAALHSVDDKKADIKTEEQMNTLLADLEDKSYTIGAITKKERKRSPTAPYTTSKMQQDAANKLGFTSQKTMMVAQQLYEGVEIGKQVTGLITYMRTDSTRTSPQALEQVRTYIEQNIGKEYLSPEARTYKTSKSAQDAHEAIRPTDPSYVPQEISKHLSRDQLRLYTMIWQKFISSQMSDEIADHTAVDINAGRARFRATGRIVKFTGFTEVFNPEDKKKKESKLPDDLAEGMELKLRKLEPEQHFTQPPPRFTDASMVKTLEECGVGRPSTYAPTISTLLKRFYVVRIQRALKPTELGLMVNGIMENHFPDLVDTDFTATMEDNLDRIASSELHWVDMLQSFYSPFRGTLEAAAENIAEMKNALDEPTDYVCEKCGTQMVKKIGRNGYFLACPRFPDCRNAKPIPLGPCPTCETGHVIQRATKRGRAFYGCSRYPECDFSTWDRPSGEFCPECGKLLFEKSSREKGRHTACAGCDYEGPAIQSA
;
A
#
# COMPACT_ATOMS: atom_id res chain seq x y z
N GLY A 1 40.79 -5.69 20.10
CA GLY A 1 39.87 -4.52 20.11
C GLY A 1 38.45 -4.96 20.41
N LYS A 2 37.60 -4.04 20.91
CA LYS A 2 36.16 -4.28 21.16
C LYS A 2 35.29 -4.11 19.91
N ALA A 3 35.83 -3.58 18.82
CA ALA A 3 35.11 -3.36 17.57
C ALA A 3 34.78 -4.70 16.89
N GLN A 4 33.55 -4.81 16.37
CA GLN A 4 33.04 -6.00 15.70
C GLN A 4 32.53 -5.61 14.32
N ILE A 5 32.66 -6.51 13.35
CA ILE A 5 32.19 -6.32 11.98
C ILE A 5 31.22 -7.45 11.68
N LYS A 6 30.01 -7.11 11.20
CA LYS A 6 29.08 -8.08 10.63
C LYS A 6 29.24 -8.04 9.11
N ALA A 7 29.47 -9.21 8.52
CA ALA A 7 29.64 -9.38 7.08
C ALA A 7 28.70 -10.49 6.58
N ALA A 8 28.20 -10.36 5.37
CA ALA A 8 27.37 -11.38 4.72
C ALA A 8 28.22 -12.21 3.75
N LEU A 9 27.92 -13.50 3.60
CA LEU A 9 28.55 -14.33 2.58
C LEU A 9 28.28 -13.74 1.20
N HIS A 10 29.34 -13.49 0.43
CA HIS A 10 29.23 -12.86 -0.89
C HIS A 10 29.52 -13.87 -2.01
N SER A 11 30.62 -14.61 -1.91
CA SER A 11 31.04 -15.57 -2.92
C SER A 11 31.79 -16.76 -2.34
N VAL A 12 31.75 -17.88 -3.06
CA VAL A 12 32.51 -19.10 -2.81
C VAL A 12 33.16 -19.51 -4.14
N ASP A 13 34.46 -19.81 -4.14
CA ASP A 13 35.21 -20.13 -5.37
C ASP A 13 35.07 -19.03 -6.46
N ASP A 14 35.13 -17.77 -6.02
CA ASP A 14 34.93 -16.55 -6.82
C ASP A 14 33.60 -16.45 -7.59
N LYS A 15 32.62 -17.30 -7.26
CA LYS A 15 31.25 -17.23 -7.79
C LYS A 15 30.27 -16.79 -6.70
N LYS A 16 29.19 -16.11 -7.09
CA LYS A 16 28.13 -15.71 -6.15
C LYS A 16 27.65 -16.95 -5.39
N ALA A 17 27.63 -16.87 -4.06
CA ALA A 17 27.23 -18.00 -3.23
C ALA A 17 25.79 -18.42 -3.56
N ASP A 18 25.61 -19.70 -3.88
CA ASP A 18 24.31 -20.34 -4.16
C ASP A 18 24.21 -21.61 -3.31
N ILE A 19 23.75 -21.45 -2.06
CA ILE A 19 23.61 -22.53 -1.08
C ILE A 19 22.12 -22.87 -0.99
N LYS A 20 21.75 -24.09 -1.41
CA LYS A 20 20.36 -24.53 -1.53
C LYS A 20 19.92 -25.49 -0.44
N THR A 21 20.85 -26.16 0.23
CA THR A 21 20.55 -27.17 1.25
C THR A 21 21.34 -26.95 2.53
N GLU A 22 20.82 -27.49 3.63
CA GLU A 22 21.50 -27.49 4.92
C GLU A 22 22.84 -28.24 4.84
N GLU A 23 22.90 -29.36 4.12
CA GLU A 23 24.13 -30.14 3.90
C GLU A 23 25.23 -29.31 3.23
N GLN A 24 24.89 -28.52 2.20
CA GLN A 24 25.83 -27.59 1.56
C GLN A 24 26.30 -26.49 2.53
N MET A 25 25.39 -25.97 3.36
CA MET A 25 25.75 -24.98 4.39
C MET A 25 26.70 -25.58 5.43
N ASN A 26 26.38 -26.76 5.96
CA ASN A 26 27.18 -27.45 6.96
C ASN A 26 28.58 -27.80 6.42
N THR A 27 28.67 -28.21 5.15
CA THR A 27 29.96 -28.42 4.47
C THR A 27 30.78 -27.13 4.43
N LEU A 28 30.16 -26.00 4.07
CA LEU A 28 30.85 -24.71 4.06
C LEU A 28 31.24 -24.23 5.47
N LEU A 29 30.41 -24.48 6.48
CA LEU A 29 30.72 -24.12 7.88
C LEU A 29 31.94 -24.91 8.39
N ALA A 30 32.00 -26.22 8.11
CA ALA A 30 33.15 -27.05 8.44
C ALA A 30 34.43 -26.57 7.73
N ASP A 31 34.32 -26.19 6.45
CA ASP A 31 35.44 -25.61 5.69
C ASP A 31 35.99 -24.31 6.28
N LEU A 32 35.19 -23.59 7.08
CA LEU A 32 35.48 -22.26 7.61
C LEU A 32 35.98 -22.25 9.06
N GLU A 33 35.76 -23.33 9.82
CA GLU A 33 36.01 -23.39 11.26
C GLU A 33 37.48 -23.09 11.64
N ASP A 34 38.42 -23.61 10.85
CA ASP A 34 39.87 -23.45 11.06
C ASP A 34 40.54 -22.47 10.07
N LYS A 35 39.78 -21.55 9.46
CA LYS A 35 40.33 -20.57 8.51
C LYS A 35 40.70 -19.25 9.18
N SER A 36 41.80 -18.67 8.72
CA SER A 36 42.14 -17.28 8.99
C SER A 36 41.21 -16.37 8.22
N TYR A 37 40.61 -15.39 8.90
CA TYR A 37 39.82 -14.35 8.28
C TYR A 37 40.72 -13.14 8.08
N THR A 38 40.91 -12.71 6.84
CA THR A 38 41.76 -11.55 6.54
C THR A 38 40.98 -10.52 5.76
N ILE A 39 41.24 -9.25 6.04
CA ILE A 39 40.71 -8.17 5.21
C ILE A 39 41.39 -8.25 3.85
N GLY A 40 40.59 -8.46 2.81
CA GLY A 40 41.00 -8.35 1.42
C GLY A 40 40.87 -6.90 0.96
N ALA A 41 40.12 -6.69 -0.12
CA ALA A 41 39.96 -5.36 -0.71
C ALA A 41 39.07 -4.44 0.14
N ILE A 42 39.52 -3.21 0.36
CA ILE A 42 38.70 -2.12 0.92
C ILE A 42 38.37 -1.12 -0.17
N THR A 43 37.11 -1.08 -0.60
CA THR A 43 36.64 -0.13 -1.61
C THR A 43 35.87 1.01 -0.95
N LYS A 44 36.40 2.24 -1.04
CA LYS A 44 35.72 3.47 -0.62
C LYS A 44 35.25 4.24 -1.84
N LYS A 45 33.97 4.59 -1.90
CA LYS A 45 33.39 5.40 -2.97
C LYS A 45 32.46 6.45 -2.38
N GLU A 46 32.72 7.70 -2.74
CA GLU A 46 31.76 8.77 -2.48
C GLU A 46 30.55 8.58 -3.42
N ARG A 47 29.35 8.66 -2.85
CA ARG A 47 28.09 8.60 -3.59
C ARG A 47 27.28 9.85 -3.30
N LYS A 48 26.69 10.39 -4.36
CA LYS A 48 25.69 11.46 -4.28
C LYS A 48 24.31 10.87 -4.42
N ARG A 49 23.39 11.34 -3.59
CA ARG A 49 21.97 11.04 -3.73
C ARG A 49 21.23 12.35 -3.95
N SER A 50 20.54 12.44 -5.08
CA SER A 50 19.77 13.64 -5.43
C SER A 50 18.35 13.58 -4.86
N PRO A 51 17.75 14.75 -4.56
CA PRO A 51 16.34 14.82 -4.25
C PRO A 51 15.48 14.39 -5.45
N THR A 52 14.27 13.98 -5.13
CA THR A 52 13.25 13.57 -6.10
C THR A 52 12.26 14.70 -6.37
N ALA A 53 11.57 14.63 -7.50
CA ALA A 53 10.57 15.61 -7.91
C ALA A 53 9.49 15.88 -6.84
N PRO A 54 8.88 17.09 -6.85
CA PRO A 54 7.65 17.37 -6.14
C PRO A 54 6.54 16.35 -6.46
N TYR A 55 5.51 16.28 -5.62
CA TYR A 55 4.50 15.24 -5.77
C TYR A 55 3.62 15.45 -7.00
N THR A 56 3.42 14.37 -7.76
CA THR A 56 2.19 14.14 -8.53
C THR A 56 1.14 13.47 -7.63
N THR A 57 -0.08 13.33 -8.13
CA THR A 57 -1.17 12.63 -7.43
C THR A 57 -0.80 11.19 -7.09
N SER A 58 -0.24 10.46 -8.06
CA SER A 58 0.16 9.07 -7.89
C SER A 58 1.24 8.94 -6.80
N LYS A 59 2.31 9.73 -6.88
CA LYS A 59 3.40 9.68 -5.90
C LYS A 59 2.96 10.14 -4.50
N MET A 60 2.07 11.12 -4.40
CA MET A 60 1.48 11.52 -3.11
C MET A 60 0.67 10.37 -2.50
N GLN A 61 -0.18 9.69 -3.28
CA GLN A 61 -0.97 8.56 -2.79
C GLN A 61 -0.09 7.38 -2.36
N GLN A 62 0.94 7.06 -3.13
CA GLN A 62 1.93 6.02 -2.80
C GLN A 62 2.64 6.30 -1.47
N ASP A 63 3.21 7.50 -1.31
CA ASP A 63 3.92 7.87 -0.09
C ASP A 63 2.98 7.98 1.12
N ALA A 64 1.76 8.52 0.94
CA ALA A 64 0.78 8.59 2.02
C ALA A 64 0.34 7.21 2.51
N ALA A 65 0.18 6.24 1.61
CA ALA A 65 -0.12 4.86 1.99
C ALA A 65 1.04 4.19 2.72
N ASN A 66 2.27 4.33 2.23
CA ASN A 66 3.45 3.71 2.82
C ASN A 66 3.84 4.34 4.17
N LYS A 67 3.94 5.67 4.23
CA LYS A 67 4.43 6.43 5.40
C LYS A 67 3.33 6.74 6.40
N LEU A 68 2.14 7.11 5.92
CA LEU A 68 1.06 7.57 6.80
C LEU A 68 0.02 6.47 7.11
N GLY A 69 0.00 5.39 6.32
CA GLY A 69 -1.03 4.36 6.38
C GLY A 69 -2.39 4.83 5.87
N PHE A 70 -2.43 5.86 5.03
CA PHE A 70 -3.67 6.37 4.46
C PHE A 70 -4.11 5.52 3.28
N THR A 71 -5.43 5.39 3.12
CA THR A 71 -6.01 4.84 1.88
C THR A 71 -5.99 5.92 0.80
N SER A 72 -6.02 5.54 -0.48
CA SER A 72 -6.08 6.50 -1.58
C SER A 72 -7.24 7.50 -1.41
N GLN A 73 -8.42 7.01 -0.99
CA GLN A 73 -9.58 7.87 -0.71
C GLN A 73 -9.32 8.85 0.44
N LYS A 74 -8.69 8.40 1.54
CA LYS A 74 -8.40 9.27 2.68
C LYS A 74 -7.37 10.33 2.30
N THR A 75 -6.33 9.96 1.55
CA THR A 75 -5.33 10.91 1.06
C THR A 75 -5.98 12.01 0.22
N MET A 76 -6.83 11.64 -0.74
CA MET A 76 -7.49 12.63 -1.61
C MET A 76 -8.48 13.52 -0.83
N MET A 77 -9.20 12.97 0.15
CA MET A 77 -10.09 13.75 1.01
C MET A 77 -9.33 14.80 1.82
N VAL A 78 -8.20 14.42 2.44
CA VAL A 78 -7.38 15.34 3.24
C VAL A 78 -6.69 16.36 2.34
N ALA A 79 -6.19 15.95 1.16
CA ALA A 79 -5.61 16.87 0.19
C ALA A 79 -6.62 17.90 -0.32
N GLN A 80 -7.87 17.49 -0.59
CA GLN A 80 -8.95 18.41 -0.95
C GLN A 80 -9.15 19.49 0.12
N GLN A 81 -9.20 19.10 1.39
CA GLN A 81 -9.35 20.06 2.50
C GLN A 81 -8.16 21.03 2.58
N LEU A 82 -6.93 20.55 2.37
CA LEU A 82 -5.75 21.40 2.35
C LEU A 82 -5.75 22.36 1.14
N TYR A 83 -6.33 21.96 0.02
CA TYR A 83 -6.47 22.80 -1.18
C TYR A 83 -7.57 23.86 -1.03
N GLU A 84 -8.77 23.47 -0.60
CA GLU A 84 -9.91 24.38 -0.37
C GLU A 84 -9.63 25.37 0.77
N GLY A 85 -8.86 24.92 1.76
CA GLY A 85 -8.29 25.74 2.80
C GLY A 85 -8.67 25.30 4.21
N VAL A 86 -7.87 25.79 5.15
CA VAL A 86 -8.05 25.58 6.59
C VAL A 86 -8.03 26.92 7.31
N GLU A 87 -8.67 27.00 8.47
CA GLU A 87 -8.72 28.23 9.26
C GLU A 87 -7.38 28.47 9.97
N ILE A 88 -6.64 29.49 9.51
CA ILE A 88 -5.42 29.97 10.14
C ILE A 88 -5.68 31.39 10.64
N GLY A 89 -5.79 31.53 11.97
CA GLY A 89 -6.19 32.79 12.59
C GLY A 89 -7.62 33.18 12.23
N LYS A 90 -7.79 34.26 11.47
CA LYS A 90 -9.10 34.75 10.99
C LYS A 90 -9.32 34.55 9.48
N GLN A 91 -8.43 33.80 8.82
CA GLN A 91 -8.45 33.62 7.37
C GLN A 91 -8.56 32.13 7.03
N VAL A 92 -9.27 31.83 5.94
CA VAL A 92 -9.27 30.50 5.32
C VAL A 92 -8.16 30.50 4.28
N THR A 93 -7.17 29.65 4.47
CA THR A 93 -5.96 29.61 3.64
C THR A 93 -5.82 28.25 2.97
N GLY A 94 -5.81 28.24 1.64
CA GLY A 94 -5.39 27.08 0.84
C GLY A 94 -3.90 26.81 1.03
N LEU A 95 -3.56 25.67 1.61
CA LEU A 95 -2.19 25.31 1.97
C LEU A 95 -1.42 24.59 0.86
N ILE A 96 -2.10 23.96 -0.08
CA ILE A 96 -1.47 23.24 -1.19
C ILE A 96 -2.09 23.63 -2.54
N THR A 97 -1.35 23.40 -3.62
CA THR A 97 -1.86 23.44 -5.00
C THR A 97 -2.85 22.29 -5.27
N TYR A 98 -3.53 22.36 -6.41
CA TYR A 98 -4.53 21.35 -6.78
C TYR A 98 -3.94 19.94 -6.83
N MET A 99 -4.60 19.01 -6.12
CA MET A 99 -4.06 17.68 -5.80
C MET A 99 -4.31 16.60 -6.86
N ARG A 100 -4.96 16.94 -7.98
CA ARG A 100 -5.19 16.04 -9.13
C ARG A 100 -4.37 16.52 -10.31
N THR A 101 -3.10 16.18 -10.27
CA THR A 101 -2.07 16.52 -11.25
C THR A 101 -1.19 15.31 -11.52
N ASP A 102 -0.76 15.17 -12.76
CA ASP A 102 0.30 14.28 -13.23
C ASP A 102 1.61 15.06 -13.50
N SER A 103 1.60 16.38 -13.36
CA SER A 103 2.76 17.24 -13.61
C SER A 103 3.67 17.35 -12.38
N THR A 104 4.98 17.34 -12.63
CA THR A 104 6.01 17.70 -11.64
C THR A 104 6.46 19.16 -11.77
N ARG A 105 5.85 19.92 -12.69
CA ARG A 105 6.21 21.29 -12.99
C ARG A 105 5.97 22.21 -11.79
N THR A 106 6.91 23.13 -11.57
CA THR A 106 6.80 24.21 -10.58
C THR A 106 6.84 25.55 -11.31
N SER A 107 5.94 26.48 -11.00
CA SER A 107 5.99 27.81 -11.63
C SER A 107 7.26 28.59 -11.27
N PRO A 108 7.70 29.53 -12.12
CA PRO A 108 8.87 30.36 -11.84
C PRO A 108 8.80 31.08 -10.49
N GLN A 109 7.62 31.63 -10.15
CA GLN A 109 7.40 32.30 -8.86
C GLN A 109 7.58 31.34 -7.67
N ALA A 110 6.99 30.15 -7.73
CA ALA A 110 7.11 29.18 -6.64
C ALA A 110 8.53 28.62 -6.52
N LEU A 111 9.23 28.49 -7.65
CA LEU A 111 10.63 28.07 -7.70
C LEU A 111 11.55 29.12 -7.05
N GLU A 112 11.32 30.41 -7.31
CA GLU A 112 12.03 31.49 -6.63
C GLU A 112 11.74 31.49 -5.13
N GLN A 113 10.47 31.40 -4.74
CA GLN A 113 10.06 31.37 -3.33
C GLN A 113 10.71 30.24 -2.54
N VAL A 114 10.71 29.01 -3.07
CA VAL A 114 11.30 27.86 -2.35
C VAL A 114 12.82 27.98 -2.25
N ARG A 115 13.49 28.49 -3.28
CA ARG A 115 14.94 28.68 -3.28
C ARG A 115 15.35 29.75 -2.26
N THR A 116 14.64 30.88 -2.25
CA THR A 116 14.82 31.93 -1.23
C THR A 116 14.56 31.41 0.17
N TYR A 117 13.51 30.61 0.36
CA TYR A 117 13.22 29.99 1.66
C TYR A 117 14.37 29.08 2.14
N ILE A 118 14.92 28.22 1.25
CA ILE A 118 16.04 27.33 1.60
C ILE A 118 17.27 28.15 1.99
N GLU A 119 17.65 29.17 1.20
CA GLU A 119 18.82 30.00 1.49
C GLU A 119 18.71 30.72 2.84
N GLN A 120 17.53 31.27 3.15
CA GLN A 120 17.31 32.08 4.35
C GLN A 120 17.08 31.26 5.63
N ASN A 121 16.39 30.11 5.52
CA ASN A 121 15.88 29.38 6.70
C ASN A 121 16.60 28.04 6.95
N ILE A 122 17.28 27.49 5.94
CA ILE A 122 17.99 26.20 6.06
C ILE A 122 19.50 26.40 5.94
N GLY A 123 19.94 27.18 4.96
CA GLY A 123 21.34 27.51 4.74
C GLY A 123 21.72 27.48 3.27
N LYS A 124 22.69 28.33 2.89
CA LYS A 124 23.13 28.49 1.52
C LYS A 124 23.79 27.23 0.95
N GLU A 125 24.46 26.44 1.78
CA GLU A 125 25.06 25.16 1.44
C GLU A 125 24.02 24.08 1.08
N TYR A 126 22.79 24.22 1.59
CA TYR A 126 21.68 23.32 1.30
C TYR A 126 20.90 23.70 0.04
N LEU A 127 21.13 24.88 -0.53
CA LEU A 127 20.52 25.29 -1.79
C LEU A 127 21.24 24.66 -2.98
N SER A 128 20.51 24.03 -3.90
CA SER A 128 21.12 23.52 -5.12
C SER A 128 21.72 24.67 -5.95
N PRO A 129 22.96 24.51 -6.49
CA PRO A 129 23.63 25.58 -7.24
C PRO A 129 22.78 26.13 -8.38
N GLU A 130 22.11 25.24 -9.10
CA GLU A 130 21.14 25.57 -10.15
C GLU A 130 19.75 25.08 -9.75
N ALA A 131 18.72 25.72 -10.30
CA ALA A 131 17.34 25.28 -10.13
C ALA A 131 17.14 23.87 -10.73
N ARG A 132 16.60 22.95 -9.94
CA ARG A 132 16.35 21.58 -10.39
C ARG A 132 15.06 21.51 -11.19
N THR A 133 15.15 20.99 -12.40
CA THR A 133 14.01 20.68 -13.26
C THR A 133 13.74 19.18 -13.25
N TYR A 134 12.47 18.81 -13.27
CA TYR A 134 12.04 17.42 -13.24
C TYR A 134 11.21 17.12 -14.48
N LYS A 135 11.51 16.01 -15.15
CA LYS A 135 10.78 15.58 -16.34
C LYS A 135 9.37 15.14 -15.94
N THR A 136 8.38 15.79 -16.55
CA THR A 136 6.99 15.33 -16.55
C THR A 136 6.83 14.19 -17.57
N SER A 137 5.87 13.27 -17.37
CA SER A 137 5.56 12.21 -18.33
C SER A 137 5.04 12.78 -19.66
N LYS A 138 5.27 12.07 -20.77
CA LYS A 138 4.82 12.49 -22.11
C LYS A 138 3.29 12.54 -22.25
N SER A 139 2.59 11.74 -21.46
CA SER A 139 1.12 11.67 -21.39
C SER A 139 0.51 12.66 -20.39
N ALA A 140 1.31 13.52 -19.77
CA ALA A 140 0.77 14.42 -18.76
C ALA A 140 -0.05 15.55 -19.37
N GLN A 141 -1.16 15.87 -18.71
CA GLN A 141 -1.94 17.08 -18.97
C GLN A 141 -1.18 18.29 -18.40
N ASP A 142 -0.14 18.76 -19.11
CA ASP A 142 0.87 19.73 -18.63
C ASP A 142 0.38 21.17 -18.39
N ALA A 143 -0.94 21.39 -18.30
CA ALA A 143 -1.53 22.65 -17.87
C ALA A 143 -1.44 22.86 -16.34
N HIS A 144 -1.11 21.81 -15.57
CA HIS A 144 -1.11 21.85 -14.11
C HIS A 144 0.29 21.99 -13.50
N GLU A 145 0.35 22.32 -12.21
CA GLU A 145 1.57 22.29 -11.42
C GLU A 145 1.62 21.04 -10.54
N ALA A 146 2.78 20.74 -9.99
CA ALA A 146 2.94 19.74 -8.95
C ALA A 146 2.14 20.07 -7.69
N ILE A 147 1.90 19.05 -6.87
CA ILE A 147 1.35 19.18 -5.53
C ILE A 147 2.44 19.70 -4.59
N ARG A 148 2.29 20.95 -4.15
CA ARG A 148 3.25 21.68 -3.33
C ARG A 148 2.53 22.62 -2.36
N PRO A 149 3.21 23.11 -1.30
CA PRO A 149 2.72 24.24 -0.54
C PRO A 149 2.44 25.46 -1.42
N THR A 150 1.40 26.21 -1.10
CA THR A 150 1.13 27.52 -1.71
C THR A 150 2.17 28.56 -1.27
N ASP A 151 2.64 28.46 -0.03
CA ASP A 151 3.69 29.29 0.56
C ASP A 151 4.62 28.42 1.43
N PRO A 152 5.94 28.38 1.17
CA PRO A 152 6.93 27.67 1.99
C PRO A 152 7.00 28.11 3.46
N SER A 153 6.61 29.36 3.78
CA SER A 153 6.68 29.92 5.14
C SER A 153 5.67 29.31 6.12
N TYR A 154 4.64 28.62 5.62
CA TYR A 154 3.74 27.84 6.45
C TYR A 154 4.43 26.55 6.93
N VAL A 155 5.39 26.68 7.85
CA VAL A 155 6.14 25.55 8.39
C VAL A 155 5.19 24.63 9.16
N PRO A 156 5.13 23.30 8.86
CA PRO A 156 4.12 22.41 9.42
C PRO A 156 4.02 22.43 10.95
N GLN A 157 5.16 22.54 11.64
CA GLN A 157 5.22 22.61 13.10
C GLN A 157 4.57 23.88 13.65
N GLU A 158 4.71 25.01 12.98
CA GLU A 158 4.21 26.32 13.42
C GLU A 158 2.70 26.45 13.24
N ILE A 159 2.16 25.89 12.16
CA ILE A 159 0.72 25.88 11.88
C ILE A 159 -0.01 24.65 12.46
N SER A 160 0.69 23.78 13.18
CA SER A 160 0.17 22.50 13.68
C SER A 160 -1.13 22.63 14.50
N LYS A 161 -1.27 23.72 15.26
CA LYS A 161 -2.48 24.01 16.08
C LYS A 161 -3.75 24.26 15.25
N HIS A 162 -3.60 24.61 13.97
CA HIS A 162 -4.71 24.88 13.05
C HIS A 162 -5.11 23.65 12.24
N LEU A 163 -4.34 22.56 12.32
CA LEU A 163 -4.51 21.37 11.50
C LEU A 163 -5.00 20.20 12.34
N SER A 164 -5.94 19.43 11.79
CA SER A 164 -6.19 18.09 12.30
C SER A 164 -4.93 17.23 12.16
N ARG A 165 -4.84 16.16 12.96
CA ARG A 165 -3.71 15.22 12.91
C ARG A 165 -3.45 14.67 11.50
N ASP A 166 -4.50 14.38 10.74
CA ASP A 166 -4.35 13.83 9.40
C ASP A 166 -3.90 14.89 8.38
N GLN A 167 -4.44 16.11 8.47
CA GLN A 167 -4.01 17.26 7.67
C GLN A 167 -2.54 17.60 7.92
N LEU A 168 -2.13 17.72 9.18
CA LEU A 168 -0.74 18.01 9.54
C LEU A 168 0.22 16.98 8.97
N ARG A 169 -0.11 15.68 9.08
CA ARG A 169 0.75 14.61 8.57
C ARG A 169 0.89 14.63 7.05
N LEU A 170 -0.22 14.84 6.32
CA LEU A 170 -0.17 14.92 4.86
C LEU A 170 0.54 16.19 4.39
N TYR A 171 0.22 17.33 5.01
CA TYR A 171 0.85 18.61 4.70
C TYR A 171 2.35 18.59 4.96
N THR A 172 2.80 18.05 6.10
CA THR A 172 4.23 17.88 6.41
C THR A 172 4.94 17.10 5.31
N MET A 173 4.35 16.01 4.85
CA MET A 173 4.92 15.19 3.78
C MET A 173 5.03 15.97 2.46
N ILE A 174 3.99 16.69 2.06
CA ILE A 174 3.97 17.54 0.85
C ILE A 174 5.01 18.65 0.95
N TRP A 175 5.05 19.35 2.09
CA TRP A 175 5.98 20.43 2.37
C TRP A 175 7.43 19.93 2.27
N GLN A 176 7.79 18.88 3.01
CA GLN A 176 9.15 18.34 2.99
C GLN A 176 9.58 17.90 1.60
N LYS A 177 8.69 17.25 0.84
CA LYS A 177 8.98 16.84 -0.54
C LYS A 177 9.25 18.03 -1.45
N PHE A 178 8.45 19.09 -1.35
CA PHE A 178 8.62 20.28 -2.19
C PHE A 178 9.91 21.04 -1.84
N ILE A 179 10.15 21.33 -0.57
CA ILE A 179 11.37 22.04 -0.14
C ILE A 179 12.62 21.24 -0.55
N SER A 180 12.65 19.94 -0.22
CA SER A 180 13.78 19.07 -0.56
C SER A 180 14.06 18.98 -2.06
N SER A 181 13.05 19.17 -2.92
CA SER A 181 13.20 19.11 -4.37
C SER A 181 14.14 20.17 -4.96
N GLN A 182 14.45 21.25 -4.24
CA GLN A 182 15.39 22.29 -4.66
C GLN A 182 16.65 22.36 -3.79
N MET A 183 16.87 21.34 -2.95
CA MET A 183 18.05 21.26 -2.09
C MET A 183 19.23 20.57 -2.78
N SER A 184 20.42 20.74 -2.19
CA SER A 184 21.66 20.06 -2.55
C SER A 184 21.58 18.53 -2.38
N ASP A 185 22.43 17.80 -3.09
CA ASP A 185 22.53 16.34 -2.94
C ASP A 185 23.00 15.97 -1.52
N GLU A 186 22.58 14.81 -1.03
CA GLU A 186 23.26 14.15 0.08
C GLU A 186 24.57 13.55 -0.44
N ILE A 187 25.66 13.72 0.32
CA ILE A 187 26.98 13.15 0.03
C ILE A 187 27.34 12.16 1.13
N ALA A 188 27.62 10.92 0.76
CA ALA A 188 28.01 9.88 1.69
C ALA A 188 29.16 9.02 1.15
N ASP A 189 30.07 8.63 2.03
CA ASP A 189 31.08 7.63 1.74
C ASP A 189 30.50 6.24 1.96
N HIS A 190 30.51 5.44 0.89
CA HIS A 190 30.21 4.02 0.95
C HIS A 190 31.51 3.23 0.99
N THR A 191 31.67 2.43 2.04
CA THR A 191 32.80 1.53 2.21
C THR A 191 32.31 0.09 2.07
N ALA A 192 32.94 -0.67 1.17
CA ALA A 192 32.77 -2.12 1.09
C ALA A 192 34.09 -2.78 1.49
N VAL A 193 34.02 -3.72 2.42
CA VAL A 193 35.17 -4.48 2.91
C VAL A 193 34.94 -5.94 2.59
N ASP A 194 35.82 -6.49 1.76
CA ASP A 194 35.84 -7.92 1.48
C ASP A 194 36.73 -8.62 2.49
N ILE A 195 36.22 -9.70 3.08
CA ILE A 195 36.91 -10.52 4.06
C ILE A 195 37.11 -11.90 3.45
N ASN A 196 38.35 -12.32 3.31
CA ASN A 196 38.71 -13.61 2.73
C ASN A 196 38.82 -14.66 3.85
N ALA A 197 38.26 -15.84 3.61
CA ALA A 197 38.37 -17.00 4.49
C ALA A 197 38.39 -18.29 3.65
N GLY A 198 39.59 -18.80 3.38
CA GLY A 198 39.78 -19.93 2.47
C GLY A 198 39.21 -19.61 1.07
N ARG A 199 38.27 -20.46 0.62
CA ARG A 199 37.55 -20.27 -0.66
C ARG A 199 36.35 -19.32 -0.60
N ALA A 200 35.97 -18.88 0.60
CA ALA A 200 34.84 -17.98 0.79
C ALA A 200 35.28 -16.52 0.89
N ARG A 201 34.42 -15.63 0.42
CA ARG A 201 34.53 -14.18 0.61
C ARG A 201 33.26 -13.66 1.24
N PHE A 202 33.41 -12.95 2.34
CA PHE A 202 32.34 -12.21 3.00
C PHE A 202 32.46 -10.73 2.66
N ARG A 203 31.34 -10.00 2.67
CA ARG A 203 31.32 -8.57 2.43
C ARG A 203 30.60 -7.84 3.56
N ALA A 204 31.28 -6.88 4.14
CA ALA A 204 30.69 -5.90 5.04
C ALA A 204 30.53 -4.57 4.31
N THR A 205 29.41 -3.88 4.53
CA THR A 205 29.17 -2.56 3.94
C THR A 205 28.93 -1.53 5.02
N GLY A 206 29.51 -0.35 4.82
CA GLY A 206 29.31 0.80 5.67
C GLY A 206 29.00 2.05 4.89
N ARG A 207 28.33 2.97 5.57
CA ARG A 207 27.93 4.28 5.04
C ARG A 207 28.19 5.34 6.09
N ILE A 208 28.87 6.41 5.69
CA ILE A 208 29.10 7.58 6.53
C ILE A 208 28.62 8.80 5.74
N VAL A 209 27.60 9.49 6.25
CA VAL A 209 27.10 10.73 5.63
C VAL A 209 28.09 11.85 5.90
N LYS A 210 28.63 12.45 4.84
CA LYS A 210 29.50 13.63 4.87
C LYS A 210 28.71 14.93 4.87
N PHE A 211 27.60 14.93 4.13
CA PHE A 211 26.69 16.07 4.02
C PHE A 211 25.26 15.57 3.82
N THR A 212 24.32 16.02 4.65
CA THR A 212 22.93 15.54 4.62
C THR A 212 22.16 16.07 3.42
N GLY A 213 22.48 17.27 2.93
CA GLY A 213 21.79 17.88 1.79
C GLY A 213 20.27 17.87 1.98
N PHE A 214 19.53 17.44 0.96
CA PHE A 214 18.07 17.36 1.01
C PHE A 214 17.50 16.46 2.12
N THR A 215 18.29 15.53 2.67
CA THR A 215 17.83 14.59 3.71
C THR A 215 17.69 15.21 5.09
N GLU A 216 18.20 16.44 5.28
CA GLU A 216 17.95 17.25 6.46
C GLU A 216 16.45 17.52 6.66
N VAL A 217 15.76 17.82 5.55
CA VAL A 217 14.32 18.12 5.54
C VAL A 217 13.48 16.89 5.22
N PHE A 218 13.94 16.05 4.27
CA PHE A 218 13.18 14.91 3.79
C PHE A 218 14.08 13.68 3.72
N ASN A 219 14.00 12.81 4.74
CA ASN A 219 14.64 11.51 4.69
C ASN A 219 13.68 10.46 4.08
N PRO A 220 13.94 9.98 2.85
CA PRO A 220 13.13 8.96 2.22
C PRO A 220 13.28 7.56 2.85
N GLU A 221 14.33 7.32 3.65
CA GLU A 221 14.50 6.08 4.39
C GLU A 221 13.92 6.20 5.80
N ASP A 222 13.15 5.19 6.23
CA ASP A 222 12.74 5.07 7.62
C ASP A 222 14.00 5.05 8.50
N LYS A 223 14.00 5.88 9.56
CA LYS A 223 15.04 5.97 10.61
C LYS A 223 15.45 4.62 11.26
N LYS A 224 14.84 3.50 10.87
CA LYS A 224 15.07 2.15 11.39
C LYS A 224 16.28 1.44 10.79
N LYS A 225 16.79 1.84 9.62
CA LYS A 225 18.10 1.36 9.17
C LYS A 225 19.19 2.13 9.92
N LYS A 226 19.65 1.58 11.04
CA LYS A 226 20.86 2.07 11.70
C LYS A 226 21.98 2.11 10.65
N GLU A 227 22.61 3.27 10.50
CA GLU A 227 23.80 3.39 9.66
C GLU A 227 24.83 2.36 10.15
N SER A 228 25.22 1.43 9.28
CA SER A 228 26.27 0.47 9.58
C SER A 228 27.61 1.19 9.49
N LYS A 229 28.03 1.85 10.56
CA LYS A 229 29.39 2.40 10.60
C LYS A 229 30.38 1.23 10.75
N LEU A 230 31.28 1.09 9.78
CA LEU A 230 32.40 0.16 9.89
C LEU A 230 33.49 0.77 10.79
N PRO A 231 34.32 -0.06 11.46
CA PRO A 231 35.48 0.43 12.19
C PRO A 231 36.42 1.25 11.28
N ASP A 232 37.00 2.32 11.83
CA ASP A 232 37.84 3.27 11.07
C ASP A 232 39.28 2.73 10.87
N ASP A 233 39.69 1.73 11.65
CA ASP A 233 41.04 1.15 11.72
C ASP A 233 41.27 -0.06 10.78
N LEU A 234 40.35 -0.35 9.87
CA LEU A 234 40.48 -1.47 8.93
C LEU A 234 41.57 -1.22 7.89
N ALA A 235 42.47 -2.19 7.73
CA ALA A 235 43.53 -2.19 6.73
C ALA A 235 43.58 -3.51 5.97
N GLU A 236 43.94 -3.46 4.69
CA GLU A 236 44.13 -4.67 3.88
C GLU A 236 45.22 -5.56 4.50
N GLY A 237 44.99 -6.87 4.49
CA GLY A 237 45.86 -7.86 5.15
C GLY A 237 45.66 -8.00 6.66
N MET A 238 44.83 -7.16 7.30
CA MET A 238 44.54 -7.30 8.72
C MET A 238 43.86 -8.64 9.04
N GLU A 239 44.40 -9.37 10.00
CA GLU A 239 43.77 -10.58 10.53
C GLU A 239 42.60 -10.25 11.46
N LEU A 240 41.49 -10.96 11.27
CA LEU A 240 40.28 -10.86 12.05
C LEU A 240 40.08 -12.14 12.86
N LYS A 241 39.67 -11.98 14.12
CA LYS A 241 39.26 -13.10 14.95
C LYS A 241 37.79 -13.43 14.68
N LEU A 242 37.52 -14.62 14.14
CA LEU A 242 36.16 -15.12 14.02
C LEU A 242 35.47 -15.15 15.39
N ARG A 243 34.28 -14.57 15.45
CA ARG A 243 33.42 -14.56 16.65
C ARG A 243 32.34 -15.63 16.58
N LYS A 244 31.61 -15.65 15.47
CA LYS A 244 30.48 -16.54 15.22
C LYS A 244 30.17 -16.56 13.73
N LEU A 245 29.78 -17.72 13.21
CA LEU A 245 29.08 -17.86 11.93
C LEU A 245 27.58 -18.06 12.22
N GLU A 246 26.72 -17.27 11.58
CA GLU A 246 25.27 -17.33 11.75
C GLU A 246 24.63 -17.85 10.46
N PRO A 247 24.39 -19.16 10.33
CA PRO A 247 23.62 -19.67 9.20
C PRO A 247 22.16 -19.21 9.32
N GLU A 248 21.63 -18.62 8.26
CA GLU A 248 20.23 -18.21 8.16
C GLU A 248 19.57 -18.97 7.01
N GLN A 249 18.40 -19.57 7.28
CA GLN A 249 17.57 -20.17 6.25
C GLN A 249 16.59 -19.13 5.71
N HIS A 250 16.47 -19.07 4.39
CA HIS A 250 15.50 -18.21 3.72
C HIS A 250 14.66 -19.03 2.73
N PHE A 251 13.44 -18.56 2.50
CA PHE A 251 12.53 -19.09 1.48
C PHE A 251 12.23 -18.02 0.46
N THR A 252 11.98 -18.43 -0.78
CA THR A 252 11.37 -17.54 -1.77
C THR A 252 9.97 -17.16 -1.29
N GLN A 253 9.66 -15.87 -1.37
CA GLN A 253 8.33 -15.38 -1.03
C GLN A 253 7.51 -15.25 -2.32
N PRO A 254 6.21 -15.56 -2.28
CA PRO A 254 5.33 -15.27 -3.41
C PRO A 254 5.26 -13.75 -3.66
N PRO A 255 4.87 -13.31 -4.87
CA PRO A 255 4.65 -11.89 -5.14
C PRO A 255 3.71 -11.26 -4.11
N PRO A 256 4.04 -10.06 -3.57
CA PRO A 256 3.22 -9.42 -2.57
C PRO A 256 1.87 -9.01 -3.18
N ARG A 257 0.80 -9.13 -2.40
CA ARG A 257 -0.52 -8.61 -2.79
C ARG A 257 -0.47 -7.10 -3.00
N PHE A 258 -1.37 -6.58 -3.85
CA PHE A 258 -1.50 -5.15 -4.05
C PHE A 258 -1.94 -4.42 -2.78
N THR A 259 -1.37 -3.24 -2.54
CA THR A 259 -1.83 -2.25 -1.57
C THR A 259 -2.37 -1.04 -2.33
N ASP A 260 -2.95 -0.04 -1.65
CA ASP A 260 -3.31 1.23 -2.30
C ASP A 260 -2.09 1.84 -3.04
N ALA A 261 -0.90 1.82 -2.44
CA ALA A 261 0.32 2.35 -3.09
C ALA A 261 0.67 1.58 -4.37
N SER A 262 0.79 0.25 -4.28
CA SER A 262 1.21 -0.53 -5.44
C SER A 262 0.13 -0.60 -6.52
N MET A 263 -1.16 -0.56 -6.15
CA MET A 263 -2.26 -0.49 -7.11
C MET A 263 -2.24 0.82 -7.90
N VAL A 264 -2.10 1.96 -7.21
CA VAL A 264 -1.99 3.28 -7.88
C VAL A 264 -0.76 3.31 -8.79
N LYS A 265 0.37 2.77 -8.31
CA LYS A 265 1.60 2.67 -9.11
C LYS A 265 1.38 1.85 -10.38
N THR A 266 0.75 0.68 -10.27
CA THR A 266 0.50 -0.20 -11.42
C THR A 266 -0.49 0.41 -12.40
N LEU A 267 -1.55 1.06 -11.93
CA LEU A 267 -2.48 1.79 -12.79
C LEU A 267 -1.75 2.87 -13.60
N GLU A 268 -0.90 3.68 -12.95
CA GLU A 268 -0.07 4.70 -13.62
C GLU A 268 0.91 4.09 -14.62
N GLU A 269 1.62 3.01 -14.27
CA GLU A 269 2.60 2.34 -15.15
C GLU A 269 1.94 1.69 -16.37
N CYS A 270 0.71 1.20 -16.24
CA CYS A 270 -0.08 0.64 -17.34
C CYS A 270 -0.81 1.70 -18.17
N GLY A 271 -0.76 2.99 -17.81
CA GLY A 271 -1.53 4.05 -18.49
C GLY A 271 -3.05 3.99 -18.23
N VAL A 272 -3.49 3.15 -17.28
CA VAL A 272 -4.90 2.95 -16.94
C VAL A 272 -5.32 3.92 -15.83
N GLY A 273 -6.34 4.71 -16.13
CA GLY A 273 -6.82 5.76 -15.23
C GLY A 273 -5.98 7.03 -15.28
N ARG A 274 -6.39 8.01 -14.48
CA ARG A 274 -5.84 9.37 -14.41
C ARG A 274 -5.82 9.82 -12.94
N PRO A 275 -5.13 10.93 -12.60
CA PRO A 275 -5.15 11.51 -11.25
C PRO A 275 -6.53 11.60 -10.59
N SER A 276 -7.57 11.83 -11.40
CA SER A 276 -8.97 11.91 -10.98
C SER A 276 -9.62 10.56 -10.66
N THR A 277 -9.12 9.44 -11.19
CA THR A 277 -9.80 8.13 -11.13
C THR A 277 -9.09 7.09 -10.27
N TYR A 278 -7.79 7.24 -9.92
CA TYR A 278 -7.08 6.27 -9.08
C TYR A 278 -7.80 5.90 -7.77
N ALA A 279 -8.13 6.90 -6.95
CA ALA A 279 -8.81 6.67 -5.68
C ALA A 279 -10.28 6.20 -5.86
N PRO A 280 -11.07 6.79 -6.77
CA PRO A 280 -12.41 6.28 -7.11
C PRO A 280 -12.44 4.82 -7.59
N THR A 281 -11.48 4.39 -8.41
CA THR A 281 -11.39 3.01 -8.91
C THR A 281 -11.23 2.03 -7.76
N ILE A 282 -10.22 2.22 -6.90
CA ILE A 282 -9.98 1.38 -5.73
C ILE A 282 -11.20 1.38 -4.79
N SER A 283 -11.79 2.56 -4.55
CA SER A 283 -12.98 2.70 -3.70
C SER A 283 -14.20 1.97 -4.28
N THR A 284 -14.38 2.00 -5.60
CA THR A 284 -15.50 1.32 -6.27
C THR A 284 -15.36 -0.19 -6.21
N LEU A 285 -14.16 -0.72 -6.45
CA LEU A 285 -13.89 -2.17 -6.33
C LEU A 285 -14.20 -2.68 -4.91
N LEU A 286 -13.79 -1.93 -3.89
CA LEU A 286 -14.10 -2.25 -2.48
C LEU A 286 -15.60 -2.14 -2.18
N LYS A 287 -16.25 -1.05 -2.62
CA LYS A 287 -17.67 -0.76 -2.37
C LYS A 287 -18.62 -1.75 -3.05
N ARG A 288 -18.19 -2.37 -4.15
CA ARG A 288 -18.91 -3.41 -4.90
C ARG A 288 -18.55 -4.83 -4.46
N PHE A 289 -17.67 -4.99 -3.46
CA PHE A 289 -17.24 -6.30 -2.94
C PHE A 289 -16.53 -7.17 -3.99
N TYR A 290 -15.88 -6.58 -5.00
CA TYR A 290 -14.98 -7.31 -5.91
C TYR A 290 -13.62 -7.58 -5.29
N VAL A 291 -13.19 -6.66 -4.41
CA VAL A 291 -12.00 -6.83 -3.59
C VAL A 291 -12.32 -6.48 -2.15
N VAL A 292 -11.59 -7.06 -1.21
CA VAL A 292 -11.64 -6.73 0.22
C VAL A 292 -10.26 -6.31 0.70
N ARG A 293 -10.22 -5.45 1.71
CA ARG A 293 -8.97 -5.06 2.36
C ARG A 293 -8.69 -5.95 3.56
N ILE A 294 -7.57 -6.67 3.51
CA ILE A 294 -7.03 -7.45 4.63
C ILE A 294 -5.77 -6.74 5.11
N GLN A 295 -5.84 -6.14 6.30
CA GLN A 295 -4.82 -5.22 6.80
C GLN A 295 -4.59 -4.05 5.82
N ARG A 296 -3.52 -4.08 5.04
CA ARG A 296 -3.17 -3.08 4.01
C ARG A 296 -3.27 -3.63 2.58
N ALA A 297 -3.45 -4.93 2.42
CA ALA A 297 -3.50 -5.59 1.13
C ALA A 297 -4.93 -5.69 0.60
N LEU A 298 -5.07 -5.61 -0.72
CA LEU A 298 -6.27 -5.87 -1.49
C LEU A 298 -6.27 -7.35 -1.88
N LYS A 299 -7.36 -8.06 -1.58
CA LYS A 299 -7.57 -9.45 -1.95
C LYS A 299 -8.84 -9.53 -2.81
N PRO A 300 -8.81 -10.19 -3.98
CA PRO A 300 -10.04 -10.43 -4.74
C PRO A 300 -10.99 -11.33 -3.96
N THR A 301 -12.29 -11.08 -4.11
CA THR A 301 -13.36 -11.96 -3.59
C THR A 301 -13.73 -13.00 -4.63
N GLU A 302 -14.48 -14.03 -4.24
CA GLU A 302 -15.05 -15.00 -5.19
C GLU A 302 -15.93 -14.31 -6.24
N LEU A 303 -16.72 -13.31 -5.83
CA LEU A 303 -17.49 -12.48 -6.75
C LEU A 303 -16.59 -11.75 -7.74
N GLY A 304 -15.51 -11.13 -7.26
CA GLY A 304 -14.55 -10.42 -8.11
C GLY A 304 -13.91 -11.34 -9.14
N LEU A 305 -13.49 -12.55 -8.72
CA LEU A 305 -12.90 -13.55 -9.62
C LEU A 305 -13.91 -14.07 -10.65
N MET A 306 -15.15 -14.37 -10.23
CA MET A 306 -16.19 -14.82 -11.15
C MET A 306 -16.52 -13.73 -12.19
N VAL A 307 -16.73 -12.49 -11.73
CA VAL A 307 -17.05 -11.37 -12.63
C VAL A 307 -15.88 -11.12 -13.58
N ASN A 308 -14.64 -11.17 -13.10
CA ASN A 308 -13.46 -11.05 -13.96
C ASN A 308 -13.43 -12.15 -15.02
N GLY A 309 -13.67 -13.42 -14.65
CA GLY A 309 -13.72 -14.53 -15.61
C GLY A 309 -14.83 -14.38 -16.65
N ILE A 310 -16.01 -13.87 -16.27
CA ILE A 310 -17.08 -13.55 -17.23
C ILE A 310 -16.60 -12.45 -18.20
N MET A 311 -15.97 -11.40 -17.68
CA MET A 311 -15.48 -10.30 -18.50
C MET A 311 -14.35 -10.75 -19.44
N GLU A 312 -13.40 -11.57 -18.99
CA GLU A 312 -12.33 -12.11 -19.83
C GLU A 312 -12.86 -13.02 -20.93
N ASN A 313 -13.88 -13.84 -20.65
CA ASN A 313 -14.43 -14.77 -21.63
C ASN A 313 -15.33 -14.11 -22.68
N HIS A 314 -16.12 -13.10 -22.28
CA HIS A 314 -17.13 -12.49 -23.16
C HIS A 314 -16.74 -11.10 -23.66
N PHE A 315 -15.82 -10.42 -22.99
CA PHE A 315 -15.39 -9.06 -23.31
C PHE A 315 -13.87 -8.90 -23.22
N PRO A 316 -13.06 -9.79 -23.84
CA PRO A 316 -11.60 -9.79 -23.69
C PRO A 316 -10.97 -8.43 -24.05
N ASP A 317 -11.43 -7.80 -25.14
CA ASP A 317 -10.92 -6.49 -25.57
C ASP A 317 -11.21 -5.39 -24.53
N LEU A 318 -12.30 -5.47 -23.76
CA LEU A 318 -12.65 -4.44 -22.77
C LEU A 318 -11.84 -4.55 -21.48
N VAL A 319 -11.36 -5.75 -21.14
CA VAL A 319 -10.53 -5.96 -19.94
C VAL A 319 -9.05 -5.98 -20.24
N ASP A 320 -8.68 -5.92 -21.51
CA ASP A 320 -7.31 -5.71 -21.94
C ASP A 320 -6.78 -4.35 -21.45
N THR A 321 -5.56 -4.37 -20.91
CA THR A 321 -4.94 -3.18 -20.31
C THR A 321 -4.55 -2.16 -21.37
N ASP A 322 -4.09 -2.61 -22.54
CA ASP A 322 -3.63 -1.72 -23.61
C ASP A 322 -4.81 -1.03 -24.28
N PHE A 323 -5.92 -1.76 -24.47
CA PHE A 323 -7.19 -1.17 -24.91
C PHE A 323 -7.68 -0.10 -23.94
N THR A 324 -7.66 -0.40 -22.63
CA THR A 324 -8.11 0.54 -21.60
C THR A 324 -7.22 1.79 -21.56
N ALA A 325 -5.89 1.63 -21.65
CA ALA A 325 -4.95 2.74 -21.73
C ALA A 325 -5.18 3.60 -22.98
N THR A 326 -5.40 2.96 -24.13
CA THR A 326 -5.72 3.63 -25.40
C THR A 326 -7.01 4.45 -25.31
N MET A 327 -8.02 3.94 -24.59
CA MET A 327 -9.26 4.68 -24.34
C MET A 327 -8.99 5.97 -23.54
N GLU A 328 -8.18 5.89 -22.48
CA GLU A 328 -7.80 7.07 -21.70
C GLU A 328 -7.02 8.09 -22.56
N ASP A 329 -6.10 7.63 -23.40
CA ASP A 329 -5.35 8.51 -24.32
C ASP A 329 -6.26 9.17 -25.36
N ASN A 330 -7.28 8.45 -25.85
CA ASN A 330 -8.28 9.03 -26.74
C ASN A 330 -9.13 10.12 -26.05
N LEU A 331 -9.46 9.94 -24.76
CA LEU A 331 -10.14 10.96 -23.98
C LEU A 331 -9.26 12.21 -23.79
N ASP A 332 -7.96 12.04 -23.60
CA ASP A 332 -7.01 13.15 -23.55
C ASP A 332 -6.92 13.89 -24.89
N ARG A 333 -6.88 13.16 -26.00
CA ARG A 333 -6.92 13.74 -27.36
C ARG A 333 -8.23 14.49 -27.64
N ILE A 334 -9.35 14.04 -27.09
CA ILE A 334 -10.60 14.80 -27.14
C ILE A 334 -10.46 16.11 -26.35
N ALA A 335 -9.90 16.05 -25.14
CA ALA A 335 -9.69 17.22 -24.30
C ALA A 335 -8.74 18.26 -24.94
N SER A 336 -7.74 17.81 -25.72
CA SER A 336 -6.84 18.67 -26.49
C SER A 336 -7.37 19.07 -27.87
N SER A 337 -8.61 18.70 -28.23
CA SER A 337 -9.23 18.95 -29.55
C SER A 337 -8.51 18.27 -30.73
N GLU A 338 -7.76 17.19 -30.49
CA GLU A 338 -7.11 16.35 -31.50
C GLU A 338 -8.00 15.20 -32.02
N LEU A 339 -9.08 14.88 -31.31
CA LEU A 339 -10.03 13.82 -31.68
C LEU A 339 -11.47 14.27 -31.43
N HIS A 340 -12.38 13.99 -32.37
CA HIS A 340 -13.80 14.29 -32.21
C HIS A 340 -14.51 13.21 -31.38
N TRP A 341 -15.18 13.61 -30.30
CA TRP A 341 -15.73 12.67 -29.31
C TRP A 341 -16.83 11.76 -29.85
N VAL A 342 -17.65 12.24 -30.79
CA VAL A 342 -18.72 11.43 -31.40
C VAL A 342 -18.14 10.27 -32.20
N ASP A 343 -17.05 10.52 -32.94
CA ASP A 343 -16.41 9.54 -33.81
C ASP A 343 -15.78 8.43 -32.96
N MET A 344 -15.15 8.81 -31.84
CA MET A 344 -14.61 7.88 -30.87
C MET A 344 -15.72 7.01 -30.26
N LEU A 345 -16.82 7.63 -29.79
CA LEU A 345 -17.96 6.90 -29.23
C LEU A 345 -18.59 5.94 -30.24
N GLN A 346 -18.74 6.35 -31.50
CA GLN A 346 -19.26 5.49 -32.55
C GLN A 346 -18.33 4.30 -32.83
N SER A 347 -17.02 4.55 -32.84
CA SER A 347 -15.98 3.52 -33.03
C SER A 347 -15.98 2.50 -31.88
N PHE A 348 -16.24 2.95 -30.65
CA PHE A 348 -16.37 2.07 -29.50
C PHE A 348 -17.71 1.30 -29.47
N TYR A 349 -18.83 2.03 -29.60
CA TYR A 349 -20.16 1.47 -29.31
C TYR A 349 -20.64 0.49 -30.37
N SER A 350 -20.32 0.73 -31.64
CA SER A 350 -20.78 -0.13 -32.75
C SER A 350 -20.35 -1.60 -32.60
N PRO A 351 -19.05 -1.91 -32.38
CA PRO A 351 -18.62 -3.30 -32.13
C PRO A 351 -19.03 -3.79 -30.73
N PHE A 352 -19.03 -2.92 -29.71
CA PHE A 352 -19.44 -3.29 -28.36
C PHE A 352 -20.87 -3.85 -28.32
N ARG A 353 -21.79 -3.24 -29.08
CA ARG A 353 -23.19 -3.67 -29.13
C ARG A 353 -23.32 -5.14 -29.57
N GLY A 354 -22.61 -5.54 -30.63
CA GLY A 354 -22.64 -6.93 -31.10
C GLY A 354 -22.08 -7.91 -30.07
N THR A 355 -21.00 -7.52 -29.39
CA THR A 355 -20.40 -8.31 -28.30
C THR A 355 -21.37 -8.46 -27.12
N LEU A 356 -22.08 -7.39 -26.77
CA LEU A 356 -23.08 -7.40 -25.69
C LEU A 356 -24.28 -8.30 -26.02
N GLU A 357 -24.79 -8.24 -27.25
CA GLU A 357 -25.90 -9.10 -27.70
C GLU A 357 -25.50 -10.58 -27.63
N ALA A 358 -24.31 -10.94 -28.11
CA ALA A 358 -23.78 -12.30 -28.01
C ALA A 358 -23.55 -12.75 -26.56
N ALA A 359 -23.02 -11.88 -25.70
CA ALA A 359 -22.80 -12.19 -24.29
C ALA A 359 -24.12 -12.41 -23.53
N ALA A 360 -25.16 -11.63 -23.83
CA ALA A 360 -26.46 -11.75 -23.17
C ALA A 360 -27.12 -13.12 -23.35
N GLU A 361 -26.96 -13.73 -24.53
CA GLU A 361 -27.47 -15.09 -24.82
C GLU A 361 -26.71 -16.15 -24.02
N ASN A 362 -25.40 -15.99 -23.85
CA ASN A 362 -24.52 -16.99 -23.22
C ASN A 362 -24.44 -16.87 -21.68
N ILE A 363 -24.66 -15.69 -21.10
CA ILE A 363 -24.55 -15.43 -19.65
C ILE A 363 -25.81 -15.84 -18.88
N ALA A 364 -26.94 -16.07 -19.58
CA ALA A 364 -28.21 -16.43 -18.96
C ALA A 364 -28.13 -17.69 -18.07
N GLU A 365 -27.24 -18.63 -18.41
CA GLU A 365 -27.03 -19.88 -17.68
C GLU A 365 -26.27 -19.72 -16.35
N MET A 366 -25.54 -18.61 -16.16
CA MET A 366 -24.76 -18.36 -14.94
C MET A 366 -25.57 -17.66 -13.84
N LYS A 367 -26.83 -17.34 -14.11
CA LYS A 367 -27.72 -16.69 -13.14
C LYS A 367 -27.92 -17.64 -11.94
N ASN A 368 -27.44 -17.22 -10.76
CA ASN A 368 -27.40 -17.99 -9.51
C ASN A 368 -26.23 -18.98 -9.36
N ALA A 369 -25.15 -18.89 -10.17
CA ALA A 369 -23.99 -19.79 -10.08
C ALA A 369 -23.27 -19.77 -8.71
N LEU A 370 -23.46 -18.71 -7.91
CA LEU A 370 -22.90 -18.57 -6.54
C LEU A 370 -23.95 -18.80 -5.45
N ASP A 371 -25.16 -19.23 -5.80
CA ASP A 371 -26.19 -19.51 -4.81
C ASP A 371 -25.89 -20.85 -4.13
N GLU A 372 -25.58 -20.80 -2.85
CA GLU A 372 -25.42 -22.00 -2.03
C GLU A 372 -26.74 -22.35 -1.34
N PRO A 373 -27.21 -23.61 -1.39
CA PRO A 373 -28.37 -24.04 -0.61
C PRO A 373 -28.09 -23.94 0.89
N THR A 374 -29.11 -23.62 1.68
CA THR A 374 -28.98 -23.50 3.14
C THR A 374 -30.16 -24.15 3.86
N ASP A 375 -29.95 -24.46 5.14
CA ASP A 375 -31.00 -25.03 6.00
C ASP A 375 -32.00 -23.97 6.53
N TYR A 376 -31.80 -22.70 6.21
CA TYR A 376 -32.67 -21.63 6.68
C TYR A 376 -33.99 -21.61 5.91
N VAL A 377 -35.11 -21.62 6.62
CA VAL A 377 -36.45 -21.57 6.02
C VAL A 377 -36.95 -20.13 5.94
N CYS A 378 -37.52 -19.75 4.79
CA CYS A 378 -38.12 -18.45 4.58
C CYS A 378 -39.41 -18.29 5.40
N GLU A 379 -39.40 -17.41 6.40
CA GLU A 379 -40.58 -17.12 7.24
C GLU A 379 -41.82 -16.61 6.49
N LYS A 380 -41.65 -16.06 5.27
CA LYS A 380 -42.79 -15.52 4.50
C LYS A 380 -43.51 -16.58 3.67
N CYS A 381 -42.84 -17.67 3.30
CA CYS A 381 -43.36 -18.57 2.28
C CYS A 381 -42.96 -20.04 2.46
N GLY A 382 -42.12 -20.37 3.44
CA GLY A 382 -41.79 -21.74 3.83
C GLY A 382 -40.74 -22.45 2.97
N THR A 383 -40.21 -21.82 1.92
CA THR A 383 -39.14 -22.41 1.09
C THR A 383 -37.76 -22.22 1.71
N GLN A 384 -36.84 -23.17 1.50
CA GLN A 384 -35.44 -23.03 1.88
C GLN A 384 -34.82 -21.79 1.22
N MET A 385 -34.11 -21.01 2.01
CA MET A 385 -33.36 -19.84 1.57
C MET A 385 -32.03 -20.28 0.98
N VAL A 386 -31.50 -19.46 0.09
CA VAL A 386 -30.19 -19.65 -0.51
C VAL A 386 -29.25 -18.54 -0.05
N LYS A 387 -27.98 -18.89 0.16
CA LYS A 387 -26.91 -17.94 0.45
C LYS A 387 -26.47 -17.33 -0.87
N LYS A 388 -26.74 -16.04 -1.03
CA LYS A 388 -26.40 -15.24 -2.21
C LYS A 388 -25.31 -14.24 -1.89
N ILE A 389 -24.54 -13.83 -2.90
CA ILE A 389 -23.59 -12.73 -2.76
C ILE A 389 -24.27 -11.42 -3.11
N GLY A 390 -24.26 -10.48 -2.16
CA GLY A 390 -24.70 -9.11 -2.35
C GLY A 390 -23.55 -8.12 -2.25
N ARG A 391 -23.87 -6.84 -2.43
CA ARG A 391 -22.90 -5.73 -2.33
C ARG A 391 -22.16 -5.67 -0.99
N ASN A 392 -22.74 -6.19 0.08
CA ASN A 392 -22.17 -6.18 1.43
C ASN A 392 -21.59 -7.55 1.84
N GLY A 393 -21.41 -8.47 0.88
CA GLY A 393 -21.04 -9.86 1.14
C GLY A 393 -22.25 -10.80 1.10
N TYR A 394 -22.06 -11.99 1.68
CA TYR A 394 -23.07 -13.05 1.63
C TYR A 394 -24.28 -12.72 2.51
N PHE A 395 -25.47 -13.06 2.02
CA PHE A 395 -26.73 -12.91 2.73
C PHE A 395 -27.68 -14.05 2.34
N LEU A 396 -28.69 -14.31 3.16
CA LEU A 396 -29.74 -15.27 2.85
C LEU A 396 -30.84 -14.58 2.05
N ALA A 397 -31.26 -15.18 0.93
CA ALA A 397 -32.37 -14.70 0.12
C ALA A 397 -33.35 -15.83 -0.17
N CYS A 398 -34.64 -15.50 -0.28
CA CYS A 398 -35.62 -16.45 -0.80
C CYS A 398 -35.37 -16.69 -2.29
N PRO A 399 -35.32 -17.96 -2.77
CA PRO A 399 -35.09 -18.25 -4.18
C PRO A 399 -36.27 -17.84 -5.08
N ARG A 400 -37.48 -17.69 -4.52
CA ARG A 400 -38.69 -17.23 -5.23
C ARG A 400 -38.71 -15.72 -5.52
N PHE A 401 -37.57 -15.05 -5.64
CA PHE A 401 -37.55 -13.65 -6.06
C PHE A 401 -37.91 -13.55 -7.56
N PRO A 402 -38.78 -12.61 -8.00
CA PRO A 402 -39.28 -11.43 -7.28
C PRO A 402 -40.55 -11.63 -6.44
N ASP A 403 -41.21 -12.79 -6.50
CA ASP A 403 -42.48 -13.09 -5.83
C ASP A 403 -42.37 -13.08 -4.29
N CYS A 404 -41.22 -13.48 -3.75
CA CYS A 404 -40.92 -13.41 -2.32
C CYS A 404 -39.65 -12.61 -2.06
N ARG A 405 -39.82 -11.35 -1.61
CA ARG A 405 -38.72 -10.42 -1.27
C ARG A 405 -38.26 -10.57 0.18
N ASN A 406 -37.97 -11.79 0.62
CA ASN A 406 -37.39 -12.04 1.94
C ASN A 406 -35.86 -12.18 1.83
N ALA A 407 -35.12 -11.30 2.51
CA ALA A 407 -33.66 -11.32 2.56
C ALA A 407 -33.19 -11.00 3.98
N LYS A 408 -32.18 -11.74 4.47
CA LYS A 408 -31.69 -11.63 5.84
C LYS A 408 -30.16 -11.77 5.91
N PRO A 409 -29.48 -11.14 6.88
CA PRO A 409 -28.07 -11.42 7.16
C PRO A 409 -27.87 -12.89 7.54
N ILE A 410 -26.70 -13.46 7.24
CA ILE A 410 -26.34 -14.81 7.68
C ILE A 410 -26.04 -14.79 9.18
N PRO A 411 -26.67 -15.65 10.00
CA PRO A 411 -26.29 -15.86 11.39
C PRO A 411 -24.88 -16.46 11.47
N LEU A 412 -23.99 -15.82 12.23
CA LEU A 412 -22.59 -16.26 12.41
C LEU A 412 -22.38 -17.08 13.69
N GLY A 413 -23.47 -17.33 14.43
CA GLY A 413 -23.48 -18.05 15.71
C GLY A 413 -24.39 -17.37 16.74
N PRO A 414 -24.66 -18.02 17.88
CA PRO A 414 -25.45 -17.47 18.97
C PRO A 414 -24.76 -16.25 19.60
N CYS A 415 -25.56 -15.28 20.04
CA CYS A 415 -25.05 -14.08 20.73
C CYS A 415 -24.50 -14.47 22.11
N PRO A 416 -23.24 -14.13 22.44
CA PRO A 416 -22.62 -14.52 23.71
C PRO A 416 -23.25 -13.84 24.94
N THR A 417 -24.00 -12.75 24.74
CA THR A 417 -24.65 -11.97 25.80
C THR A 417 -26.07 -12.42 26.10
N CYS A 418 -26.92 -12.59 25.09
CA CYS A 418 -28.34 -12.90 25.31
C CYS A 418 -28.75 -14.33 24.96
N GLU A 419 -27.87 -15.10 24.29
CA GLU A 419 -28.00 -16.52 23.89
C GLU A 419 -29.21 -16.89 23.00
N THR A 420 -30.20 -16.01 22.93
CA THR A 420 -31.45 -16.11 22.17
C THR A 420 -31.35 -15.42 20.82
N GLY A 421 -30.50 -14.39 20.72
CA GLY A 421 -30.17 -13.71 19.46
C GLY A 421 -28.98 -14.36 18.76
N HIS A 422 -28.73 -13.94 17.52
CA HIS A 422 -27.58 -14.38 16.74
C HIS A 422 -26.63 -13.21 16.47
N VAL A 423 -25.34 -13.49 16.38
CA VAL A 423 -24.35 -12.52 15.89
C VAL A 423 -24.50 -12.40 14.38
N ILE A 424 -24.70 -11.17 13.91
CA ILE A 424 -24.80 -10.85 12.48
C ILE A 424 -23.80 -9.77 12.11
N GLN A 425 -23.29 -9.82 10.88
CA GLN A 425 -22.45 -8.76 10.33
C GLN A 425 -23.31 -7.53 9.98
N ARG A 426 -22.86 -6.36 10.42
CA ARG A 426 -23.42 -5.04 10.12
C ARG A 426 -22.32 -4.13 9.60
N ALA A 427 -22.69 -2.99 9.04
CA ALA A 427 -21.76 -1.97 8.57
C ALA A 427 -22.11 -0.60 9.15
N THR A 428 -21.10 0.17 9.54
CA THR A 428 -21.28 1.56 9.93
C THR A 428 -21.68 2.44 8.73
N LYS A 429 -22.13 3.68 8.99
CA LYS A 429 -22.34 4.69 7.93
C LYS A 429 -21.10 4.89 7.03
N ARG A 430 -19.90 4.65 7.57
CA ARG A 430 -18.61 4.74 6.87
C ARG A 430 -18.15 3.41 6.25
N GLY A 431 -19.00 2.38 6.24
CA GLY A 431 -18.74 1.10 5.59
C GLY A 431 -17.83 0.14 6.38
N ARG A 432 -17.36 0.51 7.58
CA ARG A 432 -16.59 -0.41 8.43
C ARG A 432 -17.53 -1.49 8.96
N ALA A 433 -17.20 -2.76 8.70
CA ALA A 433 -17.93 -3.91 9.22
C ALA A 433 -17.76 -4.01 10.75
N PHE A 434 -18.83 -4.37 11.42
CA PHE A 434 -18.87 -4.72 12.83
C PHE A 434 -19.89 -5.85 13.02
N TYR A 435 -19.85 -6.53 14.15
CA TYR A 435 -20.72 -7.65 14.44
C TYR A 435 -21.59 -7.29 15.63
N GLY A 436 -22.88 -7.57 15.56
CA GLY A 436 -23.82 -7.24 16.62
C GLY A 436 -24.96 -8.22 16.71
N CYS A 437 -25.72 -8.14 17.81
CA CYS A 437 -26.87 -9.01 18.02
C CYS A 437 -28.01 -8.71 17.03
N SER A 438 -28.63 -9.75 16.50
CA SER A 438 -29.83 -9.66 15.65
C SER A 438 -31.03 -9.03 16.36
N ARG A 439 -31.06 -9.08 17.71
CA ARG A 439 -32.14 -8.54 18.55
C ARG A 439 -31.95 -7.08 18.99
N TYR A 440 -30.97 -6.35 18.47
CA TYR A 440 -30.83 -4.92 18.76
C TYR A 440 -32.13 -4.15 18.44
N PRO A 441 -32.65 -3.28 19.33
CA PRO A 441 -31.99 -2.71 20.52
C PRO A 441 -32.18 -3.50 21.83
N GLU A 442 -32.90 -4.62 21.84
CA GLU A 442 -33.15 -5.44 23.05
C GLU A 442 -31.85 -6.05 23.62
N CYS A 443 -30.87 -6.29 22.75
CA CYS A 443 -29.50 -6.66 23.11
C CYS A 443 -28.52 -5.73 22.38
N ASP A 444 -27.67 -5.05 23.15
CA ASP A 444 -26.71 -4.04 22.70
C ASP A 444 -25.32 -4.61 22.37
N PHE A 445 -25.16 -5.94 22.43
CA PHE A 445 -23.91 -6.61 22.09
C PHE A 445 -23.40 -6.16 20.72
N SER A 446 -22.17 -5.63 20.71
CA SER A 446 -21.45 -5.26 19.50
C SER A 446 -19.95 -5.46 19.67
N THR A 447 -19.29 -5.87 18.59
CA THR A 447 -17.84 -6.06 18.56
C THR A 447 -17.27 -5.75 17.18
N TRP A 448 -16.00 -5.36 17.14
CA TRP A 448 -15.23 -5.22 15.91
C TRP A 448 -14.52 -6.51 15.50
N ASP A 449 -14.40 -7.45 16.44
CA ASP A 449 -13.70 -8.71 16.24
C ASP A 449 -14.57 -9.66 15.42
N ARG A 450 -13.95 -10.33 14.45
CA ARG A 450 -14.67 -11.25 13.55
C ARG A 450 -15.01 -12.54 14.29
N PRO A 451 -16.25 -13.03 14.23
CA PRO A 451 -16.57 -14.38 14.70
C PRO A 451 -15.72 -15.41 13.95
N SER A 452 -15.05 -16.27 14.69
CA SER A 452 -14.22 -17.35 14.13
C SER A 452 -15.04 -18.49 13.52
N GLY A 453 -16.31 -18.62 13.91
CA GLY A 453 -17.16 -19.77 13.59
C GLY A 453 -16.95 -20.97 14.52
N GLU A 454 -15.97 -20.89 15.44
CA GLU A 454 -15.69 -21.91 16.44
C GLU A 454 -16.31 -21.54 17.80
N PHE A 455 -16.55 -22.57 18.62
CA PHE A 455 -17.09 -22.42 19.97
C PHE A 455 -16.00 -22.61 21.02
N CYS A 456 -16.11 -21.87 22.11
CA CYS A 456 -15.19 -21.93 23.22
C CYS A 456 -15.28 -23.30 23.91
N PRO A 457 -14.15 -24.01 24.12
CA PRO A 457 -14.18 -25.31 24.78
C PRO A 457 -14.57 -25.22 26.26
N GLU A 458 -14.42 -24.07 26.91
CA GLU A 458 -14.73 -23.89 28.33
C GLU A 458 -16.20 -23.56 28.60
N CYS A 459 -16.78 -22.65 27.81
CA CYS A 459 -18.14 -22.16 28.06
C CYS A 459 -19.11 -22.34 26.89
N GLY A 460 -18.68 -22.94 25.77
CA GLY A 460 -19.52 -23.19 24.60
C GLY A 460 -19.94 -21.94 23.81
N LYS A 461 -19.49 -20.74 24.18
CA LYS A 461 -19.82 -19.48 23.50
C LYS A 461 -18.95 -19.26 22.26
N LEU A 462 -19.48 -18.52 21.28
CA LEU A 462 -18.79 -18.19 20.03
C LEU A 462 -17.46 -17.47 20.28
N LEU A 463 -16.38 -17.94 19.63
CA LEU A 463 -15.05 -17.34 19.69
C LEU A 463 -14.87 -16.24 18.64
N PHE A 464 -14.06 -15.23 18.96
CA PHE A 464 -13.78 -14.09 18.09
C PHE A 464 -12.28 -13.98 17.79
N GLU A 465 -11.93 -13.61 16.55
CA GLU A 465 -10.56 -13.35 16.12
C GLU A 465 -10.04 -12.05 16.75
N LYS A 466 -9.09 -12.17 17.67
CA LYS A 466 -8.36 -11.05 18.28
C LYS A 466 -6.92 -11.01 17.80
N SER A 467 -6.27 -9.87 18.05
CA SER A 467 -4.84 -9.70 17.80
C SER A 467 -4.19 -9.07 19.03
N SER A 468 -3.19 -9.74 19.60
CA SER A 468 -2.35 -9.20 20.68
C SER A 468 -0.90 -9.09 20.24
N ARG A 469 -0.11 -8.34 21.01
CA ARG A 469 1.31 -8.10 20.70
C ARG A 469 2.20 -9.32 21.01
N GLU A 470 1.77 -10.16 21.96
CA GLU A 470 2.51 -11.36 22.41
C GLU A 470 2.14 -12.61 21.60
N LYS A 471 0.84 -12.85 21.33
CA LYS A 471 0.37 -14.07 20.65
C LYS A 471 0.04 -13.86 19.17
N GLY A 472 0.14 -12.64 18.65
CA GLY A 472 -0.33 -12.33 17.30
C GLY A 472 -1.84 -12.51 17.18
N ARG A 473 -2.31 -12.95 16.01
CA ARG A 473 -3.72 -13.29 15.78
C ARG A 473 -4.07 -14.58 16.50
N HIS A 474 -5.14 -14.60 17.27
CA HIS A 474 -5.64 -15.76 18.01
C HIS A 474 -7.17 -15.67 18.16
N THR A 475 -7.82 -16.73 18.57
CA THR A 475 -9.25 -16.70 18.93
C THR A 475 -9.39 -16.42 20.42
N ALA A 476 -10.41 -15.66 20.82
CA ALA A 476 -10.69 -15.38 22.23
C ALA A 476 -12.19 -15.44 22.50
N CYS A 477 -12.55 -15.91 23.68
CA CYS A 477 -13.94 -15.93 24.11
C CYS A 477 -14.41 -14.54 24.55
N ALA A 478 -15.67 -14.21 24.28
CA ALA A 478 -16.30 -12.99 24.78
C ALA A 478 -16.93 -13.17 26.17
N GLY A 479 -17.06 -14.41 26.67
CA GLY A 479 -17.76 -14.72 27.92
C GLY A 479 -16.91 -15.38 29.01
N CYS A 480 -15.64 -15.67 28.74
CA CYS A 480 -14.68 -16.21 29.72
C CYS A 480 -13.24 -15.83 29.31
N ASP A 481 -12.25 -16.21 30.12
CA ASP A 481 -10.83 -15.86 29.92
C ASP A 481 -10.10 -16.76 28.91
N TYR A 482 -10.81 -17.65 28.22
CA TYR A 482 -10.21 -18.54 27.21
C TYR A 482 -9.62 -17.75 26.03
N GLU A 483 -8.35 -18.02 25.75
CA GLU A 483 -7.63 -17.61 24.55
C GLU A 483 -7.08 -18.84 23.81
N GLY A 484 -7.49 -19.00 22.56
CA GLY A 484 -7.01 -20.06 21.68
C GLY A 484 -5.58 -19.84 21.17
N PRO A 485 -5.02 -20.84 20.48
CA PRO A 485 -3.68 -20.76 19.91
C PRO A 485 -3.59 -19.68 18.82
N ALA A 486 -2.35 -19.29 18.50
CA ALA A 486 -2.10 -18.34 17.42
C ALA A 486 -2.57 -18.91 16.07
N ILE A 487 -3.37 -18.14 15.34
CA ILE A 487 -3.80 -18.43 13.98
C ILE A 487 -2.59 -18.21 13.08
N GLN A 488 -1.99 -19.30 12.59
CA GLN A 488 -0.96 -19.22 11.56
C GLN A 488 -1.61 -18.73 10.26
N SER A 489 -1.18 -17.56 9.79
CA SER A 489 -1.62 -17.03 8.50
C SER A 489 -1.03 -17.88 7.37
N ALA A 490 -1.89 -18.57 6.62
CA ALA A 490 -1.56 -19.14 5.31
C ALA A 490 -1.39 -18.04 4.24
#